data_AF-A0A6A9SWC6-F1
#
_entry.id   AF-A0A6A9SWC6-F1
#
_cell.length_a   1.000
_cell.length_b   1.000
_cell.length_c   1.000
_cell.angle_alpha   90.00
_cell.angle_beta   90.00
_cell.angle_gamma   90.00
#
_symmetry.space_group_name_H-M   'P 1'
#
loop_
_entity.id
_entity.type
_entity.pdbx_description
1 polymer ?
#
loop_
_entity_poly.entity_id
_entity_poly.type
_entity_poly.pdbx_seq_one_letter_code
_entity_poly.pdbx_strand_id
1 'polypeptide(L)'
;MATAVKVDEEAKSRLEELQAEIKLRTGEKVTQQELLTRLIDDAYESREAVIDSFRESTVPLSEAEKEAMQAGRISSGVETDEDDIDDILYG
;
A
#
# COMPACT_ATOMS: atom_id res chain seq x y z
N MET A 1 -23.78 -4.64 16.51
CA MET A 1 -23.37 -3.72 17.59
C MET A 1 -22.69 -2.54 16.93
N ALA A 2 -23.01 -1.30 17.32
CA ALA A 2 -22.29 -0.13 16.81
C ALA A 2 -20.98 0.02 17.59
N THR A 3 -19.84 -0.08 16.90
CA THR A 3 -18.51 0.14 17.46
C THR A 3 -18.15 1.61 17.35
N ALA A 4 -17.78 2.23 18.48
CA ALA A 4 -17.30 3.61 18.50
C ALA A 4 -15.79 3.62 18.23
N VAL A 5 -15.37 4.30 17.17
CA VAL A 5 -13.96 4.53 16.83
C VAL A 5 -13.60 5.95 17.23
N LYS A 6 -12.46 6.11 17.93
CA LYS A 6 -11.93 7.44 18.23
C LYS A 6 -11.18 7.96 17.01
N VAL A 7 -11.55 9.15 16.56
CA VAL A 7 -10.95 9.85 15.43
C VAL A 7 -10.47 11.19 15.96
N ASP A 8 -9.23 11.56 15.68
CA ASP A 8 -8.71 12.88 16.01
C ASP A 8 -9.30 13.96 15.09
N GLU A 9 -9.14 15.23 15.48
CA GLU A 9 -9.72 16.35 14.74
C GLU A 9 -9.16 16.50 13.32
N GLU A 10 -7.90 16.11 13.09
CA GLU A 10 -7.29 16.19 11.75
C GLU A 10 -7.91 15.14 10.82
N ALA A 11 -7.98 13.88 11.27
CA ALA A 11 -8.62 12.81 10.52
C ALA A 11 -10.11 13.10 10.26
N LYS A 12 -10.81 13.70 11.23
CA LYS A 12 -12.20 14.15 11.04
C LYS A 12 -12.31 15.25 9.97
N SER A 13 -11.42 16.24 10.00
CA SER A 13 -11.39 17.30 8.99
C SER A 13 -11.18 16.75 7.58
N ARG A 14 -10.28 15.77 7.42
CA ARG A 14 -10.04 15.09 6.13
C ARG A 14 -11.27 14.33 5.63
N LEU A 15 -12.01 13.68 6.54
CA LEU A 15 -13.27 13.01 6.18
C LEU A 15 -14.32 14.01 5.69
N GLU A 16 -14.47 15.16 6.36
CA GLU A 16 -15.43 16.19 5.95
C GLU A 16 -15.08 16.83 4.60
N GLU A 17 -13.80 17.06 4.34
CA GLU A 17 -13.30 17.53 3.04
C GLU A 17 -13.66 16.54 1.92
N LEU A 18 -13.41 15.25 2.13
CA LEU A 18 -13.72 14.22 1.16
C LEU A 18 -15.23 14.08 0.91
N GLN A 19 -16.06 14.20 1.95
CA GLN A 19 -17.52 14.25 1.80
C GLN A 19 -17.97 15.45 0.96
N ALA A 20 -17.37 16.61 1.17
CA ALA A 20 -17.69 17.82 0.40
C ALA A 20 -17.29 17.65 -1.07
N GLU A 21 -16.11 17.08 -1.34
CA GLU A 21 -15.64 16.78 -2.69
C GLU A 21 -16.56 15.80 -3.42
N ILE A 22 -16.97 14.71 -2.76
CA ILE A 22 -17.94 13.74 -3.31
C ILE A 22 -19.23 14.47 -3.70
N LYS A 23 -19.79 15.26 -2.78
CA LYS A 23 -21.01 16.03 -3.06
C LYS A 23 -20.86 17.01 -4.22
N LEU A 24 -19.70 17.67 -4.34
CA LEU A 24 -19.44 18.61 -5.42
C LEU A 24 -19.33 17.92 -6.79
N ARG A 25 -18.72 16.73 -6.83
CA ARG A 25 -18.47 16.02 -8.10
C ARG A 25 -19.61 15.11 -8.53
N THR A 26 -20.27 14.45 -7.60
CA THR A 26 -21.33 13.46 -7.90
C THR A 26 -22.73 13.99 -7.62
N GLY A 27 -22.86 15.05 -6.81
CA GLY A 27 -24.15 15.56 -6.33
C GLY A 27 -24.73 14.75 -5.16
N GLU A 28 -24.10 13.65 -4.78
CA GLU A 28 -24.60 12.76 -3.72
C GLU A 28 -24.12 13.20 -2.34
N LYS A 29 -25.01 13.11 -1.35
CA LYS A 29 -24.65 13.32 0.05
C LYS A 29 -24.37 11.97 0.68
N VAL A 30 -23.14 11.78 1.15
CA VAL A 30 -22.73 10.59 1.90
C VAL A 30 -22.50 10.95 3.36
N THR A 31 -22.84 10.04 4.27
CA THR A 31 -22.53 10.16 5.70
C THR A 31 -21.08 9.76 5.99
N GLN A 32 -20.54 10.18 7.13
CA GLN A 32 -19.19 9.78 7.56
C GLN A 32 -19.08 8.26 7.73
N GLN A 33 -20.16 7.62 8.19
CA GLN A 33 -20.21 6.17 8.37
C GLN A 33 -20.16 5.43 7.04
N GLU A 34 -20.92 5.88 6.03
CA GLU A 34 -20.89 5.28 4.68
C GLU A 34 -19.52 5.44 4.04
N LEU A 35 -18.92 6.63 4.16
CA LEU A 35 -17.57 6.90 3.64
C LEU A 35 -16.53 5.99 4.32
N LEU A 36 -16.57 5.87 5.65
CA LEU A 36 -15.68 4.99 6.40
C LEU A 36 -15.87 3.52 6.02
N THR A 37 -17.11 3.09 5.82
CA THR A 37 -17.42 1.71 5.41
C THR A 37 -16.82 1.42 4.04
N ARG A 38 -17.01 2.33 3.08
CA ARG A 38 -16.42 2.22 1.73
C ARG A 38 -14.90 2.14 1.79
N LEU A 39 -14.25 3.00 2.59
CA LEU A 39 -12.80 3.00 2.76
C LEU A 39 -12.28 1.71 3.40
N ILE A 40 -13.02 1.14 4.37
CA ILE A 40 -12.69 -0.14 4.99
C ILE A 40 -12.79 -1.27 3.96
N ASP A 41 -13.83 -1.28 3.13
CA ASP A 41 -14.00 -2.29 2.08
C ASP A 41 -12.84 -2.22 1.07
N ASP A 42 -12.49 -1.02 0.60
CA ASP A 42 -11.36 -0.82 -0.33
C ASP A 42 -10.01 -1.20 0.32
N ALA A 43 -9.83 -0.91 1.61
CA ALA A 43 -8.67 -1.33 2.39
C ALA A 43 -8.62 -2.86 2.59
N TYR A 44 -9.76 -3.53 2.66
CA TYR A 44 -9.85 -4.98 2.82
C TYR A 44 -9.48 -5.73 1.53
N GLU A 45 -9.79 -5.14 0.37
CA GLU A 45 -9.32 -5.62 -0.94
C GLU A 45 -7.79 -5.48 -1.08
N SER A 46 -7.21 -4.44 -0.47
CA SER A 46 -5.76 -4.17 -0.45
C SER A 46 -5.09 -4.56 0.89
N ARG A 47 -5.59 -5.63 1.54
CA ARG A 47 -5.21 -5.99 2.93
C ARG A 47 -3.71 -6.11 3.16
N GLU A 48 -2.95 -6.61 2.19
CA GLU A 48 -1.51 -6.85 2.33
C GLU A 48 -0.77 -5.52 2.45
N ALA A 49 -1.07 -4.57 1.55
CA ALA A 49 -0.52 -3.21 1.60
C ALA A 49 -0.86 -2.49 2.91
N VAL A 50 -2.08 -2.69 3.42
CA VAL A 50 -2.49 -2.13 4.72
C VAL A 50 -1.66 -2.76 5.85
N ILE A 51 -1.53 -4.10 5.89
CA ILE A 51 -0.72 -4.79 6.90
C ILE A 51 0.74 -4.34 6.84
N ASP A 52 1.29 -4.22 5.63
CA ASP A 52 2.67 -3.78 5.41
C ASP A 52 2.91 -2.35 5.85
N SER A 53 1.91 -1.47 5.73
CA SER A 53 2.03 -0.08 6.20
C SER A 53 2.26 0.04 7.72
N PHE A 54 1.91 -0.98 8.50
CA PHE A 54 2.16 -1.05 9.94
C PHE A 54 3.48 -1.72 10.32
N ARG A 55 4.26 -2.24 9.36
CA ARG A 55 5.56 -2.84 9.66
C ARG A 55 6.62 -1.74 9.80
N GLU A 56 7.31 -1.70 10.93
CA GLU A 56 8.41 -0.73 11.21
C GLU A 56 9.65 -0.91 10.32
N SER A 57 9.74 -2.00 9.57
CA SER A 57 10.88 -2.31 8.70
C SER A 57 10.40 -3.07 7.48
N THR A 58 11.03 -2.82 6.33
CA THR A 58 10.87 -3.65 5.13
C THR A 58 11.35 -5.06 5.46
N VAL A 59 10.44 -5.90 5.95
CA VAL A 59 10.71 -7.32 6.15
C VAL A 59 11.08 -7.93 4.80
N PRO A 60 11.90 -8.99 4.77
CA PRO A 60 12.20 -9.68 3.53
C PRO A 60 10.91 -10.02 2.79
N LEU A 61 10.97 -9.90 1.46
CA LEU A 61 9.89 -10.24 0.54
C LEU A 61 9.16 -11.51 0.99
N SER A 62 7.84 -11.52 0.89
CA SER A 62 7.07 -12.74 1.06
C SER A 62 7.55 -13.82 0.08
N GLU A 63 7.27 -15.10 0.36
CA GLU A 63 7.67 -16.17 -0.55
C GLU A 63 7.10 -16.00 -1.96
N ALA A 64 5.88 -15.49 -2.09
CA ALA A 64 5.26 -15.17 -3.38
C ALA A 64 6.00 -14.04 -4.11
N GLU A 65 6.42 -13.00 -3.39
CA GLU A 65 7.21 -11.91 -3.97
C GLU A 65 8.64 -12.35 -4.32
N LYS A 66 9.24 -13.25 -3.54
CA LYS A 66 10.53 -13.87 -3.87
C LYS A 66 10.41 -14.72 -5.13
N GLU A 67 9.34 -15.49 -5.27
CA GLU A 67 9.06 -16.31 -6.44
C GLU A 67 8.81 -15.44 -7.67
N ALA A 68 8.04 -14.36 -7.54
CA ALA A 68 7.84 -13.36 -8.60
C ALA A 68 9.14 -12.63 -8.97
N MET A 69 9.97 -12.27 -7.99
CA MET A 69 11.28 -11.66 -8.22
C MET A 69 12.23 -12.61 -8.96
N GLN A 70 12.16 -13.92 -8.67
CA GLN A 70 12.94 -14.96 -9.33
C GLN A 70 12.39 -15.35 -10.71
N ALA A 71 11.10 -15.09 -10.97
CA ALA A 71 10.46 -15.40 -12.24
C ALA A 71 11.15 -14.65 -13.39
N GLY A 72 11.64 -15.41 -14.38
CA GLY A 72 12.33 -14.85 -15.54
C GLY A 72 13.83 -14.58 -15.32
N ARG A 73 14.38 -14.81 -14.12
CA ARG A 73 15.83 -14.82 -13.94
C ARG A 73 16.41 -16.12 -14.49
N ILE A 74 17.48 -15.98 -15.27
CA ILE A 74 18.30 -17.12 -15.72
C ILE A 74 19.61 -17.09 -14.96
N SER A 75 20.04 -18.23 -14.42
CA SER A 75 21.40 -18.36 -13.92
C SER A 75 22.32 -18.48 -15.15
N SER A 76 23.19 -17.50 -15.36
CA SER A 76 24.19 -17.50 -16.44
C SER A 76 25.25 -18.60 -16.25
N GLY A 77 25.34 -19.20 -15.06
CA GLY A 77 26.38 -20.16 -14.69
C GLY A 77 27.75 -19.52 -14.46
N VAL A 78 27.84 -18.19 -14.54
CA VAL A 78 29.05 -17.41 -14.29
C VAL A 78 28.90 -16.76 -12.91
N GLU A 79 29.81 -17.08 -12.00
CA GLU A 79 29.95 -16.33 -10.76
C GLU A 79 30.52 -14.96 -11.13
N THR A 80 29.84 -13.90 -10.68
CA THR A 80 30.22 -12.50 -10.94
C THR A 80 30.31 -11.83 -9.59
N ASP A 81 31.38 -11.09 -9.35
CA ASP A 81 31.56 -10.29 -8.14
C ASP A 81 31.39 -8.79 -8.42
N GLU A 82 31.59 -7.96 -7.38
CA GLU A 82 31.43 -6.51 -7.48
C GLU A 82 32.50 -5.88 -8.40
N ASP A 83 33.73 -6.39 -8.33
CA ASP A 83 34.85 -5.92 -9.16
C ASP A 83 34.58 -6.18 -10.65
N ASP A 84 34.05 -7.37 -11.00
CA ASP A 84 33.64 -7.71 -12.37
C ASP A 84 32.56 -6.76 -12.93
N ILE A 85 31.63 -6.31 -12.08
CA ILE A 85 30.54 -5.41 -12.47
C ILE A 85 31.09 -4.00 -12.70
N ASP A 86 31.94 -3.54 -11.79
CA ASP A 86 32.51 -2.19 -11.84
C ASP A 86 33.42 -2.02 -13.06
N ASP A 87 34.24 -3.01 -13.40
CA ASP A 87 35.07 -3.01 -14.62
C ASP A 87 34.21 -2.91 -15.90
N ILE A 88 33.00 -3.47 -15.92
CA ILE A 88 32.11 -3.45 -17.09
C ILE A 88 31.29 -2.15 -17.16
N LEU A 89 30.79 -1.67 -16.02
CA LEU A 89 29.85 -0.54 -15.96
C LEU A 89 30.54 0.81 -15.75
N TYR A 90 31.70 0.83 -15.10
CA TYR A 90 32.36 2.05 -14.65
C TYR A 90 33.80 2.19 -15.16
N GLY A 91 34.52 1.09 -15.41
CA GLY A 91 35.75 1.02 -16.21
C GLY A 91 37.05 1.43 -15.52
#